data_AF-A0A7G6K696-F1
#
_entry.id   AF-A0A7G6K696-F1
#
_cell.length_a   1.000
_cell.length_b   1.000
_cell.length_c   1.000
_cell.angle_alpha   90.00
_cell.angle_beta   90.00
_cell.angle_gamma   90.00
#
_symmetry.space_group_name_H-M   'P 1'
#
loop_
_entity.id
_entity.type
_entity.pdbx_description
1 polymer ?
#
loop_
_entity_poly.entity_id
_entity_poly.type
_entity_poly.pdbx_seq_one_letter_code
_entity_poly.pdbx_strand_id
1 'polypeptide(L)' 'MDKNEVILLSRPAICRMLGGISRGTFYSWRKKWEQNGTPFPDPVDVLGTGRGVMYRYQDVMKFFKSIGLLSDSDTQ' A
#
# COMPACT_ATOMS: atom_id res chain seq x y z
N MET A 1 18.82 3.19 19.00
CA MET A 1 17.51 3.85 19.20
C MET A 1 16.52 3.03 18.40
N ASP A 2 16.09 1.90 18.97
CA ASP A 2 15.50 0.81 18.22
C ASP A 2 14.02 0.73 18.54
N LYS A 3 13.25 1.64 17.93
CA LYS A 3 11.81 1.50 17.78
C LYS A 3 11.55 1.40 16.29
N ASN A 4 11.70 0.18 15.77
CA ASN A 4 11.27 -0.16 14.42
C ASN A 4 9.72 -0.19 14.42
N GLU A 5 9.09 0.98 14.58
CA GLU A 5 7.64 1.12 14.53
C GLU A 5 7.17 0.70 13.15
N VAL A 6 6.55 -0.47 13.07
CA VAL A 6 5.92 -0.95 11.85
C VAL A 6 4.69 -0.09 11.61
N ILE A 7 4.83 0.92 10.75
CA ILE A 7 3.70 1.76 10.33
C ILE A 7 2.80 0.90 9.43
N LEU A 8 1.55 0.75 9.86
CA LEU A 8 0.52 0.02 9.13
C LEU A 8 -0.45 0.98 8.44
N LEU A 9 -0.74 0.69 7.17
CA LEU A 9 -1.72 1.40 6.36
C LEU A 9 -2.97 0.55 6.17
N SER A 10 -4.11 1.16 6.45
CA SER A 10 -5.40 0.58 6.09
C SER A 10 -5.68 0.78 4.60
N ARG A 11 -6.48 -0.10 4.00
CA ARG A 11 -6.93 0.08 2.59
C ARG A 11 -7.52 1.49 2.33
N PRO A 12 -8.40 2.07 3.16
CA PRO A 12 -8.89 3.43 2.96
C PRO A 12 -7.77 4.48 2.89
N ALA A 13 -6.71 4.34 3.68
CA ALA A 13 -5.55 5.24 3.61
C ALA A 13 -4.83 5.10 2.26
N ILE A 14 -4.58 3.87 1.81
CA ILE A 14 -3.95 3.59 0.51
C ILE A 14 -4.79 4.17 -0.65
N CYS A 15 -6.12 3.99 -0.61
CA CYS A 15 -7.03 4.58 -1.58
C CYS A 15 -6.92 6.11 -1.64
N ARG A 16 -6.78 6.79 -0.48
CA ARG A 16 -6.54 8.24 -0.44
C ARG A 16 -5.22 8.64 -1.08
N MET A 17 -4.16 7.88 -0.81
CA MET A 17 -2.84 8.13 -1.40
C MET A 17 -2.82 7.98 -2.92
N LEU A 18 -3.64 7.08 -3.46
CA LEU A 18 -3.81 6.88 -4.90
C LEU A 18 -4.73 7.93 -5.56
N GLY A 19 -4.97 9.07 -4.91
CA GLY A 19 -5.86 10.13 -5.41
C GLY A 19 -7.32 9.99 -4.98
N GLY A 20 -7.59 9.32 -3.85
CA GLY A 20 -8.96 9.19 -3.31
C GLY A 20 -9.83 8.17 -4.03
N ILE A 21 -9.23 7.14 -4.63
CA ILE A 21 -9.95 6.15 -5.42
C ILE A 21 -10.91 5.29 -4.59
N SER A 22 -11.95 4.76 -5.25
CA SER A 22 -12.87 3.83 -4.61
C SER A 22 -12.21 2.47 -4.30
N ARG A 23 -12.83 1.71 -3.40
CA ARG A 23 -12.42 0.33 -3.09
C ARG A 23 -12.43 -0.58 -4.34
N GLY A 24 -13.44 -0.44 -5.20
CA GLY A 24 -13.54 -1.24 -6.43
C GLY A 24 -12.41 -0.92 -7.41
N THR A 25 -12.12 0.37 -7.59
CA THR A 25 -10.99 0.84 -8.40
C THR A 25 -9.67 0.27 -7.90
N PHE A 26 -9.45 0.27 -6.58
CA PHE A 26 -8.25 -0.31 -5.98
C PHE A 26 -8.07 -1.79 -6.33
N TYR A 27 -9.12 -2.62 -6.20
CA TYR A 27 -9.03 -4.05 -6.57
C TYR A 27 -8.82 -4.27 -8.07
N SER A 28 -9.45 -3.46 -8.92
CA SER A 28 -9.22 -3.50 -10.37
C SER A 28 -7.76 -3.17 -10.71
N TRP A 29 -7.17 -2.17 -10.05
CA TRP A 29 -5.76 -1.83 -10.23
C TRP A 29 -4.84 -2.92 -9.71
N ARG A 30 -5.13 -3.48 -8.52
CA ARG A 30 -4.39 -4.62 -7.98
C ARG A 30 -4.34 -5.79 -8.98
N LYS A 31 -5.47 -6.14 -9.59
CA LYS A 31 -5.52 -7.20 -10.61
C LYS A 31 -4.68 -6.85 -11.85
N LYS A 32 -4.73 -5.60 -12.32
CA LYS A 32 -3.90 -5.15 -13.46
C LYS A 32 -2.41 -5.22 -13.13
N TRP A 33 -2.03 -4.79 -11.94
CA TRP A 33 -0.65 -4.83 -11.46
C TRP A 33 -0.12 -6.27 -11.36
N GLU A 34 -0.93 -7.19 -10.84
CA GLU A 34 -0.61 -8.62 -10.82
C GLU A 34 -0.45 -9.20 -12.24
N GLN A 35 -1.34 -8.86 -13.17
CA GLN A 35 -1.25 -9.27 -14.58
C GLN A 35 -0.02 -8.72 -15.31
N ASN A 36 0.45 -7.54 -14.93
CA ASN A 36 1.62 -6.89 -15.49
C ASN A 36 2.95 -7.33 -14.84
N GLY A 37 2.90 -8.30 -13.90
CA GLY A 37 4.10 -8.83 -13.23
C GLY A 37 4.62 -7.98 -12.07
N THR A 38 3.88 -6.97 -11.64
CA THR A 38 4.21 -6.09 -10.50
C THR A 38 3.09 -6.19 -9.45
N PRO A 39 2.93 -7.30 -8.71
CA PRO A 39 1.83 -7.45 -7.77
C PRO A 39 1.90 -6.42 -6.63
N PHE A 40 0.73 -5.95 -6.19
CA PHE A 40 0.63 -5.11 -4.99
C PHE A 40 1.04 -5.93 -3.75
N PRO A 41 1.69 -5.33 -2.73
CA PRO A 41 2.12 -6.05 -1.54
C PRO A 41 0.98 -6.76 -0.83
N ASP A 42 1.29 -7.91 -0.24
CA ASP A 42 0.35 -8.68 0.55
C ASP A 42 0.02 -7.97 1.86
N PRO A 43 -1.22 -8.16 2.35
CA PRO A 43 -1.61 -7.60 3.62
C PRO A 43 -0.91 -8.33 4.77
N VAL A 44 -0.66 -7.59 5.84
CA VAL A 44 -0.21 -8.16 7.11
C VAL A 44 -1.44 -8.66 7.85
N ASP A 45 -1.39 -9.94 8.25
CA ASP A 45 -2.41 -10.50 9.11
C ASP A 45 -2.24 -9.94 10.53
N VAL A 46 -3.05 -8.93 10.86
CA VAL A 46 -3.09 -8.36 12.22
C VAL A 46 -4.14 -9.15 13.00
N LEU A 47 -3.84 -10.43 13.25
CA LEU A 47 -4.66 -11.32 14.06
C LEU A 47 -4.95 -10.65 15.41
N GLY A 48 -6.24 -10.45 15.70
CA GLY A 48 -6.72 -10.06 17.03
C GLY A 48 -7.19 -8.61 17.22
N THR A 49 -7.09 -7.73 16.22
CA THR A 49 -7.53 -6.32 16.42
C THR A 49 -8.91 -5.98 15.84
N GLY A 50 -9.51 -6.86 15.03
CA GLY A 50 -10.75 -6.56 14.29
C GLY A 50 -10.60 -5.43 13.26
N ARG A 51 -9.40 -4.87 13.09
CA ARG A 51 -9.11 -3.71 12.24
C ARG A 51 -8.80 -4.12 10.80
N GLY A 52 -9.60 -5.00 10.20
CA GLY A 52 -9.56 -5.29 8.76
C GLY A 52 -8.18 -5.57 8.15
N VAL A 53 -8.09 -5.43 6.84
CA VAL A 53 -6.88 -5.71 6.04
C VAL A 53 -5.92 -4.52 6.11
N MET A 54 -4.70 -4.76 6.62
CA MET A 54 -3.63 -3.77 6.80
C MET A 54 -2.41 -4.10 5.94
N TYR A 55 -1.61 -3.10 5.58
CA TYR A 55 -0.40 -3.24 4.77
C TYR A 55 0.76 -2.51 5.43
N ARG A 56 1.99 -3.01 5.27
CA ARG A 56 3.15 -2.25 5.77
C ARG A 56 3.36 -1.02 4.91
N TYR A 57 3.48 0.15 5.54
CA TYR A 57 3.77 1.40 4.87
C TYR A 57 4.99 1.28 3.94
N GLN A 58 6.07 0.67 4.43
CA GLN A 58 7.32 0.49 3.68
C GLN A 58 7.11 -0.29 2.39
N ASP A 59 6.32 -1.36 2.41
CA ASP A 59 6.05 -2.19 1.24
C ASP A 59 5.16 -1.45 0.23
N VAL A 60 4.18 -0.69 0.71
CA VAL A 60 3.33 0.16 -0.14
C VAL A 60 4.15 1.26 -0.83
N MET A 61 5.06 1.94 -0.12
CA MET A 61 5.91 2.97 -0.72
C MET A 61 6.91 2.40 -1.72
N LYS A 62 7.54 1.27 -1.40
CA LYS A 62 8.41 0.56 -2.35
C LYS A 62 7.64 0.18 -3.61
N PHE A 63 6.42 -0.31 -3.47
CA PHE A 63 5.54 -0.60 -4.58
C PHE A 63 5.24 0.65 -5.42
N PHE A 64 4.81 1.76 -4.79
CA PHE A 64 4.52 3.01 -5.51
C PHE A 64 5.75 3.57 -6.24
N LYS A 65 6.94 3.49 -5.65
CA LYS A 65 8.19 3.83 -6.35
C LYS A 65 8.42 2.91 -7.55
N SER A 66 8.22 1.59 -7.39
CA SER A 66 8.46 0.61 -8.46
C SER A 66 7.57 0.80 -9.68
N ILE A 67 6.33 1.29 -9.50
CA ILE A 67 5.39 1.57 -10.59
C ILE A 67 5.42 3.03 -11.06
N GLY A 68 6.37 3.84 -10.56
CA GLY A 68 6.56 5.23 -10.97
C GLY A 68 5.51 6.22 -10.44
N LEU A 69 4.75 5.88 -9.40
CA LEU A 69 3.78 6.79 -8.76
C LEU A 69 4.43 7.78 -7.80
N LEU A 70 5.61 7.44 -7.25
CA LEU A 70 6.41 8.34 -6.43
C LEU A 70 7.72 8.60 -7.16
N SER A 71 8.00 9.86 -7.47
CA SER A 71 9.34 10.29 -7.88
C SER A 71 10.24 10.38 -6.64
N ASP A 72 11.53 10.14 -6.80
CA ASP A 72 12.51 10.21 -5.70
C ASP A 72 12.58 11.61 -5.05
N SER A 73 12.01 12.62 -5.71
CA SER A 73 12.00 14.03 -5.32
C SER A 73 10.94 14.42 -4.27
N ASP A 74 10.10 13.52 -3.77
CA ASP A 74 9.08 13.86 -2.74
C ASP A 74 9.60 13.72 -1.29
N THR A 75 10.93 13.74 -1.12
CA THR A 75 11.60 13.88 0.18
C THR A 75 12.38 15.19 0.17
N GLN A 76 11.69 16.32 0.35
CA GLN A 76 12.32 17.59 0.71
C GLN A 76 11.45 18.40 1.66
#